data_AF-A0A9X2FJL2-F1
#
_entry.id   AF-A0A9X2FJL2-F1
#
_cell.length_a   1.000
_cell.length_b   1.000
_cell.length_c   1.000
_cell.angle_alpha   90.00
_cell.angle_beta   90.00
_cell.angle_gamma   90.00
#
_symmetry.space_group_name_H-M   'P 1'
#
loop_
_entity.id
_entity.type
_entity.pdbx_description
1 polymer ?
#
loop_
_entity_poly.entity_id
_entity_poly.type
_entity_poly.pdbx_seq_one_letter_code
_entity_poly.pdbx_strand_id
1 'polypeptide(L)'
;MATKKAMKEFQLGDLTLELKLTTQDMVAIEARLGNRSLMSLFMDGDGAKMPSIKDCLIFLQGANQVHGVTDEKIAQAFEKFLQAGNSPIDLITVISEVLQESGFFGKKVTQSKTNSVLQLEK
;
A
#
# COMPACT_ATOMS: atom_id res chain seq x y z
N MET A 1 -9.30 16.65 18.15
CA MET A 1 -9.23 16.91 16.69
C MET A 1 -9.24 15.57 15.99
N ALA A 2 -10.29 15.27 15.22
CA ALA A 2 -10.41 14.00 14.50
C ALA A 2 -9.55 14.09 13.23
N THR A 3 -8.38 13.45 13.23
CA THR A 3 -7.67 13.14 12.00
C THR A 3 -8.63 12.39 11.08
N LYS A 4 -8.94 12.96 9.91
CA LYS A 4 -9.67 12.26 8.85
C LYS A 4 -9.00 10.91 8.65
N LYS A 5 -9.66 9.83 9.09
CA LYS A 5 -9.25 8.45 8.83
C LYS A 5 -9.23 8.30 7.30
N ALA A 6 -8.05 8.27 6.69
CA ALA A 6 -7.92 7.90 5.29
C ALA A 6 -8.35 6.43 5.16
N MET A 7 -9.51 6.22 4.57
CA MET A 7 -10.14 4.92 4.37
C MET A 7 -10.40 4.80 2.89
N LYS A 8 -9.86 3.74 2.28
CA LYS A 8 -9.91 3.51 0.85
C LYS A 8 -10.66 2.22 0.59
N GLU A 9 -11.76 2.33 -0.13
CA GLU A 9 -12.48 1.16 -0.63
C GLU A 9 -11.75 0.62 -1.85
N PHE A 10 -11.49 -0.68 -1.85
CA PHE A 10 -10.82 -1.37 -2.94
C PHE A 10 -11.55 -2.67 -3.26
N GLN A 11 -11.86 -2.87 -4.53
CA GLN A 11 -12.52 -4.08 -5.00
C GLN A 11 -11.46 -5.09 -5.48
N LEU A 12 -11.25 -6.13 -4.68
CA LEU A 12 -10.38 -7.26 -5.00
C LEU A 12 -11.24 -8.40 -5.57
N GLY A 13 -11.40 -8.44 -6.89
CA GLY A 13 -12.28 -9.41 -7.55
C GLY A 13 -13.72 -9.25 -7.05
N ASP A 14 -14.26 -10.28 -6.38
CA ASP A 14 -15.62 -10.26 -5.81
C ASP A 14 -15.67 -9.71 -4.37
N LEU A 15 -14.51 -9.35 -3.81
CA LEU A 15 -14.39 -8.94 -2.42
C LEU A 15 -14.17 -7.43 -2.32
N THR A 16 -15.13 -6.72 -1.74
CA THR A 16 -14.95 -5.31 -1.38
C THR A 16 -14.20 -5.23 -0.06
N LEU A 17 -13.03 -4.60 -0.10
CA LEU A 17 -12.16 -4.39 1.04
C LEU A 17 -12.16 -2.92 1.43
N GLU A 18 -12.20 -2.67 2.73
CA GLU A 18 -12.07 -1.33 3.30
C GLU A 18 -10.66 -1.20 3.86
N LEU A 19 -9.76 -0.63 3.07
CA LEU A 19 -8.36 -0.51 3.42
C LEU A 19 -8.13 0.74 4.25
N LYS A 20 -7.59 0.54 5.45
CA LYS A 20 -7.18 1.62 6.33
C LYS A 20 -5.98 1.20 7.16
N LEU A 21 -5.01 2.11 7.25
CA LEU A 21 -3.77 1.86 7.95
C LEU A 21 -3.72 2.70 9.23
N THR A 22 -3.96 2.09 10.38
CA THR A 22 -3.68 2.68 11.70
C THR A 22 -2.34 2.19 12.25
N THR A 23 -1.82 2.85 13.28
CA THR A 23 -0.60 2.42 13.95
C THR A 23 -0.68 0.96 14.44
N GLN A 24 -1.85 0.52 14.93
CA GLN A 24 -2.05 -0.86 15.36
C GLN A 24 -2.02 -1.84 14.18
N ASP A 25 -2.64 -1.47 13.06
CA ASP A 25 -2.64 -2.27 11.83
C ASP A 25 -1.22 -2.40 11.28
N MET A 26 -0.44 -1.31 11.28
CA MET A 26 0.97 -1.32 10.87
C MET A 26 1.79 -2.32 11.70
N VAL A 27 1.70 -2.25 13.03
CA VAL A 27 2.43 -3.16 13.93
C VAL A 27 2.02 -4.61 13.71
N ALA A 28 0.71 -4.87 13.52
CA ALA A 28 0.22 -6.21 13.25
C ALA A 28 0.73 -6.77 11.91
N ILE A 29 0.77 -5.94 10.87
CA ILE A 29 1.33 -6.32 9.56
C ILE A 29 2.83 -6.60 9.69
N GLU A 30 3.60 -5.73 10.33
CA GLU A 30 5.04 -5.91 10.52
C GLU A 30 5.37 -7.20 11.27
N ALA A 31 4.61 -7.52 12.32
CA ALA A 31 4.75 -8.79 13.05
C ALA A 31 4.56 -10.00 12.12
N ARG A 32 3.59 -9.94 11.20
CA ARG A 32 3.32 -11.01 10.23
C ARG A 32 4.33 -11.09 9.09
N LEU A 33 4.97 -9.97 8.73
CA LEU A 33 6.05 -9.90 7.75
C LEU A 33 7.42 -10.34 8.31
N GLY A 34 7.46 -10.81 9.56
CA GLY A 34 8.66 -11.29 10.24
C GLY A 34 9.37 -10.22 11.06
N ASN A 35 8.62 -9.33 11.71
CA ASN A 35 9.11 -8.19 12.50
C ASN A 35 9.99 -7.23 11.69
N ARG A 36 9.70 -7.11 10.39
CA ARG A 36 10.38 -6.16 9.50
C ARG A 36 9.49 -4.94 9.30
N SER A 37 10.11 -3.79 9.07
CA SER A 37 9.38 -2.56 8.79
C SER A 37 8.54 -2.71 7.52
N LEU A 38 7.36 -2.08 7.47
CA LEU A 38 6.57 -1.94 6.25
C LEU A 38 7.36 -1.37 5.07
N MET A 39 8.38 -0.55 5.34
CA MET A 39 9.27 0.00 4.31
C MET A 39 10.07 -1.09 3.61
N SER A 40 10.33 -2.21 4.30
CA SER A 40 11.04 -3.36 3.75
C SER A 40 10.25 -4.09 2.65
N LEU A 41 8.99 -3.73 2.41
CA LEU A 41 8.23 -4.20 1.25
C LEU A 41 8.82 -3.66 -0.05
N PHE A 42 9.30 -2.41 -0.03
CA PHE A 42 9.74 -1.67 -1.21
C PHE A 42 11.25 -1.42 -1.24
N MET A 43 11.96 -1.65 -0.12
CA MET A 43 13.38 -1.43 0.00
C MET A 43 14.09 -2.60 0.70
N ASP A 44 15.28 -2.94 0.24
CA ASP A 44 16.26 -3.78 0.94
C ASP A 44 17.58 -3.00 1.07
N GLY A 45 18.58 -3.60 1.73
CA GLY A 45 19.92 -2.99 1.89
C GLY A 45 20.61 -2.58 0.59
N ASP A 46 20.23 -3.17 -0.56
CA ASP A 46 20.77 -2.90 -1.90
C ASP A 46 19.95 -1.89 -2.71
N GLY A 47 18.77 -1.46 -2.24
CA GLY A 47 17.94 -0.47 -2.93
C GLY A 47 16.47 -0.85 -3.04
N ALA A 48 15.78 -0.25 -4.01
CA ALA A 48 14.35 -0.48 -4.23
C ALA A 48 14.11 -1.89 -4.79
N LYS A 49 13.21 -2.64 -4.16
CA LYS A 49 12.80 -3.98 -4.59
C LYS A 49 11.28 -4.04 -4.75
N MET A 50 10.85 -4.98 -5.58
CA MET A 50 9.42 -5.24 -5.75
C MET A 50 8.93 -6.15 -4.62
N PRO A 51 7.85 -5.78 -3.90
CA PRO A 51 7.31 -6.62 -2.86
C PRO A 51 6.84 -7.95 -3.44
N SER A 52 7.00 -9.03 -2.67
CA SER A 52 6.45 -10.32 -3.05
C SER A 52 4.92 -10.32 -2.93
N ILE A 53 4.23 -11.16 -3.71
CA ILE A 53 2.78 -11.27 -3.65
C ILE A 53 2.32 -11.67 -2.25
N LYS A 54 3.04 -12.59 -1.60
CA LYS A 54 2.76 -12.99 -0.22
C LYS A 54 2.71 -11.78 0.71
N ASP A 55 3.72 -10.91 0.62
CA ASP A 55 3.80 -9.73 1.48
C ASP A 55 2.67 -8.73 1.17
N CYS A 56 2.31 -8.59 -0.11
CA CYS A 56 1.17 -7.76 -0.54
C CYS A 56 -0.16 -8.26 0.02
N LEU A 57 -0.40 -9.57 -0.01
CA LEU A 57 -1.63 -10.16 0.52
C LEU A 57 -1.70 -10.03 2.05
N ILE A 58 -0.58 -10.20 2.75
CA ILE A 58 -0.49 -9.95 4.20
C ILE A 58 -0.81 -8.49 4.51
N PHE A 59 -0.25 -7.55 3.73
CA PHE A 59 -0.54 -6.13 3.89
C PHE A 59 -2.04 -5.85 3.70
N LEU A 60 -2.64 -6.33 2.61
CA LEU A 60 -4.07 -6.12 2.35
C LEU A 60 -4.93 -6.64 3.49
N GLN A 61 -4.60 -7.82 4.00
CA GLN A 61 -5.36 -8.44 5.07
C GLN A 61 -5.24 -7.67 6.38
N GLY A 62 -4.06 -7.16 6.72
CA GLY A 62 -3.89 -6.35 7.93
C GLY A 62 -4.43 -4.92 7.79
N ALA A 63 -4.44 -4.35 6.59
CA ALA A 63 -5.04 -3.04 6.32
C ALA A 63 -6.58 -3.11 6.19
N ASN A 64 -7.14 -4.29 5.90
CA ASN A 64 -8.56 -4.46 5.73
C ASN A 64 -9.32 -4.33 7.06
N GLN A 65 -10.38 -3.52 7.05
CA GLN A 65 -11.27 -3.29 8.19
C GLN A 65 -12.55 -4.16 8.14
N VAL A 66 -12.80 -4.83 7.01
CA VAL A 66 -13.98 -5.69 6.84
C VAL A 66 -13.80 -6.97 7.66
N HIS A 67 -14.70 -7.20 8.62
CA HIS A 67 -14.72 -8.42 9.42
C HIS A 67 -15.05 -9.67 8.60
N GLY A 68 -14.45 -10.82 8.96
CA GLY A 68 -14.74 -12.12 8.34
C GLY A 68 -14.01 -12.39 7.01
N VAL A 69 -13.03 -11.56 6.68
CA VAL A 69 -12.11 -11.78 5.57
C VAL A 69 -10.89 -12.57 6.06
N THR A 70 -10.78 -13.82 5.61
CA THR A 70 -9.64 -14.69 5.91
C THR A 70 -8.57 -14.57 4.83
N ASP A 71 -7.35 -15.03 5.13
CA ASP A 71 -6.24 -15.10 4.17
C ASP A 71 -6.63 -15.91 2.92
N GLU A 72 -7.38 -17.00 3.09
CA GLU A 72 -7.91 -17.81 1.98
C GLU A 72 -8.88 -17.01 1.10
N LYS A 73 -9.78 -16.22 1.69
CA LYS A 73 -10.70 -15.37 0.92
C LYS A 73 -9.96 -14.31 0.13
N ILE A 74 -8.91 -13.71 0.70
CA ILE A 74 -8.07 -12.74 -0.01
C ILE A 74 -7.30 -13.40 -1.14
N ALA A 75 -6.76 -14.61 -0.94
CA ALA A 75 -6.09 -15.35 -2.00
C ALA A 75 -7.05 -15.67 -3.16
N GLN A 76 -8.24 -16.18 -2.87
CA GLN A 76 -9.28 -16.45 -3.88
C GLN A 76 -9.75 -15.19 -4.60
N ALA A 77 -9.93 -14.10 -3.85
CA ALA A 77 -10.28 -12.80 -4.40
C ALA A 77 -9.17 -12.24 -5.31
N PHE A 78 -7.90 -12.45 -4.95
CA PHE A 78 -6.76 -12.07 -5.77
C PHE A 78 -6.66 -12.91 -7.06
N GLU A 79 -6.95 -14.21 -7.00
CA GLU A 79 -7.05 -15.03 -8.22
C GLU A 79 -8.12 -14.48 -9.17
N LYS A 80 -9.28 -14.09 -8.66
CA LYS A 80 -10.34 -13.46 -9.45
C LYS A 80 -9.94 -12.09 -10.00
N PHE A 81 -9.21 -11.31 -9.21
CA PHE A 81 -8.64 -10.04 -9.64
C PHE A 81 -7.71 -10.22 -10.85
N LEU A 82 -6.88 -11.28 -10.85
CA LEU A 82 -6.03 -11.65 -11.99
C LEU A 82 -6.86 -12.15 -13.19
N GLN A 83 -7.88 -12.98 -12.94
CA GLN A 83 -8.78 -13.48 -13.99
C GLN A 83 -9.58 -12.36 -14.68
N ALA A 84 -9.88 -11.28 -13.96
CA ALA A 84 -10.53 -10.09 -14.50
C ALA A 84 -9.59 -9.24 -15.41
N GLY A 85 -8.35 -9.66 -15.61
CA GLY A 85 -7.37 -9.00 -16.46
C GLY A 85 -6.45 -8.00 -15.74
N ASN A 86 -6.56 -7.89 -14.41
CA ASN A 86 -5.61 -7.09 -13.64
C ASN A 86 -4.29 -7.84 -13.44
N SER A 87 -3.25 -7.10 -13.10
CA SER A 87 -1.92 -7.62 -12.83
C SER A 87 -1.55 -7.50 -11.35
N PRO A 88 -0.55 -8.24 -10.88
CA PRO A 88 -0.02 -8.04 -9.53
C PRO A 88 0.55 -6.63 -9.30
N ILE A 89 0.94 -5.91 -10.36
CA ILE A 89 1.44 -4.54 -10.29
C ILE A 89 0.32 -3.57 -9.89
N ASP A 90 -0.90 -3.82 -10.34
CA ASP A 90 -2.07 -3.02 -9.95
C ASP A 90 -2.32 -3.12 -8.45
N LEU A 91 -2.14 -4.31 -7.86
CA LEU A 91 -2.23 -4.50 -6.41
C LEU A 91 -1.17 -3.69 -5.66
N ILE A 92 0.07 -3.70 -6.14
CA ILE A 92 1.19 -2.97 -5.54
C ILE A 92 0.94 -1.45 -5.60
N THR A 93 0.32 -0.99 -6.69
CA THR A 93 -0.08 0.42 -6.86
C THR A 93 -1.11 0.82 -5.80
N VAL A 94 -2.15 -0.01 -5.60
CA VAL A 94 -3.17 0.21 -4.56
C VAL A 94 -2.55 0.25 -3.16
N ILE A 95 -1.64 -0.68 -2.84
CA ILE A 95 -0.91 -0.69 -1.55
C ILE A 95 -0.12 0.61 -1.35
N SER A 96 0.57 1.06 -2.40
CA SER A 96 1.36 2.29 -2.37
C SER A 96 0.49 3.52 -2.13
N GLU A 97 -0.70 3.56 -2.74
CA GLU A 97 -1.69 4.61 -2.51
C GLU A 97 -2.21 4.61 -1.07
N VAL A 98 -2.53 3.43 -0.51
CA VAL A 98 -2.97 3.30 0.89
C VAL A 98 -1.89 3.82 1.85
N LEU A 99 -0.62 3.46 1.62
CA LEU A 99 0.51 3.96 2.40
C LEU A 99 0.69 5.49 2.26
N GLN A 100 0.52 6.02 1.06
CA GLN A 100 0.61 7.46 0.83
C GLN A 100 -0.53 8.22 1.54
N GLU A 101 -1.77 7.73 1.42
CA GLU A 101 -2.95 8.32 2.04
C GLU A 101 -2.92 8.21 3.57
N SER A 102 -2.32 7.15 4.11
CA SER A 102 -2.08 7.01 5.56
C SER A 102 -0.97 7.92 6.08
N GLY A 103 -0.27 8.65 5.20
CA GLY A 103 0.86 9.50 5.56
C GLY A 103 2.13 8.73 5.90
N PHE A 104 2.24 7.45 5.50
CA PHE A 104 3.40 6.60 5.80
C PHE A 104 4.71 7.19 5.25
N PHE A 105 4.67 7.72 4.03
CA PHE A 105 5.82 8.40 3.41
C PHE A 105 6.02 9.85 3.89
N GLY A 106 5.24 10.30 4.88
CA GLY A 106 5.17 11.69 5.30
C GLY A 106 4.46 12.59 4.28
N LYS A 107 4.42 13.89 4.56
CA LYS A 107 4.04 14.87 3.52
C LYS A 107 5.07 14.74 2.42
N LYS A 108 4.66 14.42 1.19
CA LYS A 108 5.51 14.70 0.03
C LYS A 108 6.01 16.12 0.22
N VAL A 109 7.33 16.30 0.29
CA VAL A 109 7.90 17.58 -0.09
C VAL A 109 7.47 17.71 -1.54
N THR A 110 6.35 18.40 -1.77
CA THR A 110 6.05 18.97 -3.06
C THR A 110 7.34 19.70 -3.41
N GLN A 111 8.10 19.16 -4.35
CA GLN A 111 9.10 19.95 -5.04
C GLN A 111 8.31 21.12 -5.62
N SER A 112 8.35 22.24 -4.90
CA SER A 112 8.00 23.55 -5.45
C SER A 112 8.73 23.62 -6.78
N LYS A 113 7.94 23.82 -7.84
CA LYS A 113 8.38 23.99 -9.21
C LYS A 113 9.79 24.62 -9.27
N THR A 114 10.82 23.85 -9.62
CA THR A 114 12.02 24.45 -10.20
C THR A 114 11.61 24.87 -11.60
N ASN A 115 11.08 26.09 -11.72
CA ASN A 115 11.12 26.81 -12.98
C ASN A 115 12.62 27.02 -13.27
N SER A 116 13.17 26.20 -14.15
CA SER A 116 14.46 26.46 -14.79
C SER A 116 14.30 27.72 -15.65
N VAL A 117 14.44 28.90 -15.04
CA VAL A 117 14.78 30.12 -15.79
C VAL A 117 16.29 30.10 -15.90
N LEU A 118 16.79 29.50 -16.99
CA LEU A 118 18.11 29.84 -17.51
C LEU A 118 18.03 31.31 -17.96
N GLN A 119 18.38 32.24 -17.06
CA GLN A 119 18.78 33.57 -17.49
C GLN A 119 20.19 33.46 -18.06
N LEU A 120 20.24 33.54 -19.38
CA LEU A 120 21.43 33.69 -20.19
C LEU A 120 21.85 35.16 -20.09
N GLU A 121 22.77 35.51 -19.18
CA GLU A 121 23.46 36.81 -19.21
C GLU A 121 24.90 36.67 -18.70
N LYS A 122 25.84 36.48 -19.64
CA LYS A 122 26.86 37.47 -20.02
C LYS A 122 27.82 36.90 -21.06
#